data_AF-A0A9D9C9D4-F1
#
_entry.id   AF-A0A9D9C9D4-F1
#
_cell.length_a   1.000
_cell.length_b   1.000
_cell.length_c   1.000
_cell.angle_alpha   90.00
_cell.angle_beta   90.00
_cell.angle_gamma   90.00
#
_symmetry.space_group_name_H-M   'P 1'
#
loop_
_entity.id
_entity.type
_entity.pdbx_description
1 polymer ?
#
loop_
_entity_poly.entity_id
_entity_poly.type
_entity_poly.pdbx_seq_one_letter_code
_entity_poly.pdbx_strand_id
1 'polypeptide(L)'
;MKKSIVYVLGILMMTLTSCQANGSFKYQISGQLPDSTWHDQVLYLSDMNTGDVLDSAVVKGDSYVFRGKATENAICQIKFGRPAVRFILEKGNMTVDHDVMAVSGTALNDSVHTYLTEMYTLMSAAATEEQWQQMASDFTLPILKANADNLYGTYALWFTLWAAQPKGDLFDQLLAVASQDAKDFAPIKAFVVRNEAVKNTVAGKMFTDFTIPGGNLDGSDAKLSDYVGKGKYILVD
;
A
#
# COMPACT_ATOMS: atom_id res chain seq x y z
N MET A 1 23.89 -6.90 -27.09
CA MET A 1 22.96 -5.85 -27.58
C MET A 1 22.05 -5.47 -26.41
N LYS A 2 22.34 -4.36 -25.73
CA LYS A 2 21.49 -3.84 -24.64
C LYS A 2 20.21 -3.30 -25.30
N LYS A 3 19.05 -3.91 -25.03
CA LYS A 3 17.76 -3.36 -25.45
C LYS A 3 17.42 -2.23 -24.47
N SER A 4 17.60 -0.99 -24.91
CA SER A 4 17.13 0.19 -24.20
C SER A 4 15.60 0.19 -24.28
N ILE A 5 14.92 -0.25 -23.22
CA ILE A 5 13.48 -0.06 -23.06
C ILE A 5 13.30 1.41 -22.65
N VAL A 6 12.74 2.20 -23.56
CA VAL A 6 12.39 3.60 -23.31
C VAL A 6 11.08 3.59 -22.53
N TYR A 7 11.14 3.86 -21.23
CA TYR A 7 9.95 4.15 -20.43
C TYR A 7 9.43 5.53 -20.85
N VAL A 8 8.28 5.56 -21.53
CA VAL A 8 7.60 6.80 -21.85
C VAL A 8 6.95 7.29 -20.57
N LEU A 9 7.65 8.15 -19.82
CA LEU A 9 7.08 8.94 -18.74
C LEU A 9 6.00 9.84 -19.33
N GLY A 10 4.75 9.39 -19.28
CA GLY A 10 3.58 10.22 -19.58
C GLY A 10 3.44 11.30 -18.52
N ILE A 11 4.17 12.42 -18.67
CA ILE A 11 4.03 13.60 -17.83
C ILE A 11 2.77 14.33 -18.27
N LEU A 12 1.61 13.94 -17.73
CA LEU A 12 0.40 14.75 -17.81
C LEU A 12 0.40 15.74 -16.65
N MET A 13 1.07 16.87 -16.86
CA MET A 13 1.07 18.00 -15.93
C MET A 13 -0.31 18.68 -15.99
N MET A 14 -1.25 18.23 -15.15
CA MET A 14 -2.51 18.93 -14.91
C MET A 14 -2.29 19.97 -13.81
N THR A 15 -2.56 21.23 -14.15
CA THR A 15 -2.54 22.35 -13.21
C THR A 15 -3.64 22.16 -12.16
N LEU A 16 -3.23 22.04 -10.89
CA LEU A 16 -4.14 22.00 -9.76
C LEU A 16 -4.78 23.38 -9.58
N THR A 17 -6.07 23.48 -9.91
CA THR A 17 -6.93 24.47 -9.27
C THR A 17 -7.22 23.94 -7.87
N SER A 18 -6.51 24.47 -6.87
CA SER A 18 -6.79 24.22 -5.46
C SER A 18 -8.11 24.89 -5.08
N CYS A 19 -9.23 24.31 -5.49
CA CYS A 19 -10.48 24.55 -4.80
C CYS A 19 -10.53 23.55 -3.65
N GLN A 20 -10.10 23.99 -2.45
CA GLN A 20 -10.67 23.48 -1.20
C GLN A 20 -12.17 23.79 -1.26
N ALA A 21 -12.92 22.91 -1.91
CA ALA A 21 -14.37 22.95 -1.87
C ALA A 21 -14.79 22.13 -0.65
N ASN A 22 -15.23 22.84 0.39
CA ASN A 22 -16.15 22.31 1.40
C ASN A 22 -17.44 21.84 0.70
N GLY A 23 -17.38 20.68 0.06
CA GLY A 23 -18.46 20.14 -0.74
C GLY A 23 -18.30 18.65 -0.95
N SER A 24 -19.33 17.89 -0.61
CA SER A 24 -19.40 16.47 -0.96
C SER A 24 -19.42 16.31 -2.48
N PHE A 25 -18.65 15.38 -3.03
CA PHE A 25 -18.79 14.92 -4.41
C PHE A 25 -19.60 13.64 -4.48
N LYS A 26 -20.21 13.38 -5.65
CA LYS A 26 -20.88 12.12 -5.95
C LYS A 26 -19.90 11.18 -6.65
N TYR A 27 -20.02 9.89 -6.36
CA TYR A 27 -19.32 8.84 -7.09
C TYR A 27 -20.30 7.77 -7.56
N GLN A 28 -19.92 7.07 -8.62
CA GLN A 28 -20.52 5.82 -9.04
C GLN A 28 -19.38 4.84 -9.33
N ILE A 29 -19.43 3.64 -8.77
CA ILE A 29 -18.45 2.58 -9.06
C ILE A 29 -19.23 1.40 -9.61
N SER A 30 -18.89 0.91 -10.79
CA SER A 30 -19.50 -0.27 -11.39
C SER A 30 -18.47 -1.34 -11.69
N GLY A 31 -18.84 -2.60 -11.55
CA GLY A 31 -18.01 -3.73 -11.94
C GLY A 31 -18.83 -4.92 -12.39
N GLN A 32 -18.16 -5.77 -13.17
CA GLN A 32 -18.67 -7.05 -13.65
C GLN A 32 -17.80 -8.16 -13.04
N LEU A 33 -18.41 -9.01 -12.22
CA LEU A 33 -17.74 -10.13 -11.60
C LEU A 33 -17.50 -11.26 -12.63
N PRO A 34 -16.45 -12.07 -12.44
CA PRO A 34 -16.08 -13.11 -13.41
C PRO A 34 -17.05 -14.29 -13.45
N ASP A 35 -17.81 -14.50 -12.37
CA ASP A 35 -18.75 -15.60 -12.23
C ASP A 35 -19.87 -15.27 -11.21
N SER A 36 -20.85 -16.16 -11.13
CA SER A 36 -22.04 -16.01 -10.28
C SER A 36 -21.86 -16.44 -8.83
N THR A 37 -20.62 -16.66 -8.36
CA THR A 37 -20.36 -17.04 -6.95
C THR A 37 -20.91 -16.02 -5.96
N TRP A 38 -21.00 -14.76 -6.38
CA TRP A 38 -21.42 -13.64 -5.53
C TRP A 38 -22.83 -13.13 -5.84
N HIS A 39 -23.63 -13.86 -6.62
CA HIS A 39 -25.00 -13.47 -6.92
C HIS A 39 -25.78 -13.25 -5.61
N ASP A 40 -26.49 -12.12 -5.53
CA ASP A 40 -27.30 -11.68 -4.39
C ASP A 40 -26.50 -11.43 -3.10
N GLN A 41 -25.17 -11.47 -3.16
CA GLN A 41 -24.31 -11.10 -2.05
C GLN A 41 -24.14 -9.58 -1.95
N VAL A 42 -23.76 -9.14 -0.76
CA VAL A 42 -23.45 -7.73 -0.49
C VAL A 42 -21.93 -7.54 -0.58
N LEU A 43 -21.51 -6.62 -1.45
CA LEU A 43 -20.14 -6.12 -1.47
C LEU A 43 -20.03 -4.86 -0.62
N TYR A 44 -18.87 -4.70 0.03
CA TYR A 44 -18.59 -3.56 0.89
C TYR A 44 -17.44 -2.74 0.31
N LEU A 45 -17.67 -1.43 0.23
CA LEU A 45 -16.65 -0.43 0.01
C LEU A 45 -16.10 -0.02 1.37
N SER A 46 -14.79 -0.10 1.57
CA SER A 46 -14.16 0.31 2.84
C SER A 46 -12.96 1.22 2.63
N ASP A 47 -12.78 2.14 3.57
CA ASP A 47 -11.62 3.00 3.67
C ASP A 47 -10.39 2.16 4.11
N MET A 48 -9.26 2.28 3.41
CA MET A 48 -8.05 1.53 3.77
C MET A 48 -7.24 2.13 4.93
N ASN A 49 -7.46 3.42 5.22
CA ASN A 49 -6.84 4.12 6.32
C ASN A 49 -7.51 3.77 7.66
N THR A 50 -8.84 3.86 7.73
CA THR A 50 -9.59 3.61 8.98
C THR A 50 -10.12 2.18 9.08
N GLY A 51 -10.37 1.52 7.96
CA GLY A 51 -11.06 0.23 7.90
C GLY A 51 -12.59 0.35 7.92
N ASP A 52 -13.13 1.56 8.01
CA ASP A 52 -14.57 1.79 8.06
C ASP A 52 -15.25 1.39 6.75
N VAL A 53 -16.48 0.88 6.87
CA VAL A 53 -17.34 0.60 5.72
C VAL A 53 -17.99 1.92 5.29
N LEU A 54 -17.72 2.34 4.06
CA LEU A 54 -18.21 3.60 3.49
C LEU A 54 -19.53 3.43 2.73
N ASP A 55 -19.71 2.29 2.05
CA ASP A 55 -20.89 1.99 1.25
C ASP A 55 -21.04 0.47 1.08
N SER A 56 -22.20 0.04 0.60
CA SER A 56 -22.51 -1.35 0.28
C SER A 56 -23.35 -1.44 -1.00
N ALA A 57 -23.12 -2.48 -1.79
CA ALA A 57 -23.90 -2.76 -2.99
C ALA A 57 -24.28 -4.24 -3.05
N VAL A 58 -25.54 -4.50 -3.38
CA VAL A 58 -26.00 -5.87 -3.68
C VAL A 58 -25.60 -6.21 -5.11
N VAL A 59 -24.99 -7.37 -5.29
CA VAL A 59 -24.70 -7.95 -6.61
C VAL A 59 -26.02 -8.42 -7.24
N LYS A 60 -26.32 -7.91 -8.43
CA LYS A 60 -27.49 -8.30 -9.22
C LYS A 60 -27.02 -9.08 -10.44
N GLY A 61 -27.31 -10.39 -10.50
CA GLY A 61 -26.65 -11.27 -11.44
C GLY A 61 -25.15 -11.32 -11.14
N ASP A 62 -24.34 -10.86 -12.09
CA ASP A 62 -22.88 -10.79 -11.96
C ASP A 62 -22.37 -9.34 -11.96
N SER A 63 -23.27 -8.36 -11.78
CA SER A 63 -22.93 -6.93 -11.80
C SER A 63 -23.23 -6.26 -10.46
N TYR A 64 -22.48 -5.23 -10.12
CA TYR A 64 -22.74 -4.39 -8.96
C TYR A 64 -22.50 -2.92 -9.27
N VAL A 65 -23.20 -2.04 -8.54
CA VAL A 65 -23.01 -0.59 -8.65
C VAL A 65 -23.11 0.05 -7.28
N PHE A 66 -22.04 0.71 -6.85
CA PHE A 66 -22.04 1.62 -5.70
C PHE A 66 -22.43 3.03 -6.16
N ARG A 67 -23.22 3.74 -5.36
CA ARG A 67 -23.69 5.11 -5.66
C ARG A 67 -23.77 5.90 -4.37
N GLY A 68 -22.79 6.78 -4.15
CA GLY A 68 -22.69 7.50 -2.90
C GLY A 68 -22.21 8.94 -3.04
N LYS A 69 -21.93 9.51 -1.88
CA LYS A 69 -21.29 10.81 -1.73
C LYS A 69 -20.09 10.66 -0.80
N ALA A 70 -19.03 11.38 -1.07
CA ALA A 70 -17.86 11.47 -0.20
C ALA A 70 -17.44 12.94 -0.06
N THR A 71 -16.80 13.28 1.05
CA THR A 71 -16.31 14.64 1.34
C THR A 71 -14.85 14.85 0.95
N GLU A 72 -14.11 13.76 0.80
CA GLU A 72 -12.70 13.74 0.44
C GLU A 72 -12.38 12.51 -0.40
N ASN A 73 -11.28 12.58 -1.16
CA ASN A 73 -10.77 11.41 -1.85
C ASN A 73 -10.12 10.49 -0.82
N ALA A 74 -10.25 9.18 -1.00
CA ALA A 74 -9.67 8.19 -0.10
C ALA A 74 -9.18 6.97 -0.85
N ILE A 75 -8.13 6.31 -0.37
CA ILE A 75 -7.74 4.99 -0.89
C ILE A 75 -8.71 3.97 -0.30
N CYS A 76 -9.48 3.33 -1.16
CA CYS A 76 -10.54 2.41 -0.78
C CYS A 76 -10.28 1.01 -1.32
N GLN A 77 -11.01 0.04 -0.77
CA GLN A 77 -11.04 -1.32 -1.27
C GLN A 77 -12.46 -1.87 -1.37
N ILE A 78 -12.70 -2.68 -2.40
CA ILE A 78 -13.86 -3.56 -2.50
C ILE A 78 -13.36 -4.98 -2.31
N LYS A 79 -13.82 -5.63 -1.23
CA LYS A 79 -13.49 -7.03 -0.96
C LYS A 79 -14.51 -7.93 -1.65
N PHE A 80 -14.06 -8.66 -2.66
CA PHE A 80 -14.72 -9.84 -3.21
C PHE A 80 -13.63 -10.92 -3.33
N GLY A 81 -13.72 -12.00 -2.54
CA GLY A 81 -12.67 -13.01 -2.49
C GLY A 81 -11.27 -12.47 -2.16
N ARG A 82 -10.22 -13.09 -2.73
CA ARG A 82 -8.84 -12.60 -2.69
C ARG A 82 -8.26 -12.69 -4.11
N PRO A 83 -7.56 -11.65 -4.61
CA PRO A 83 -7.26 -10.36 -3.94
C PRO A 83 -8.44 -9.37 -3.96
N ALA A 84 -8.40 -8.36 -3.08
CA ALA A 84 -9.35 -7.24 -3.12
C ALA A 84 -8.93 -6.21 -4.19
N VAL A 85 -9.91 -5.57 -4.82
CA VAL A 85 -9.66 -4.40 -5.69
C VAL A 85 -9.43 -3.18 -4.81
N ARG A 86 -8.35 -2.44 -5.08
CA ARG A 86 -7.93 -1.25 -4.34
C ARG A 86 -7.73 -0.11 -5.31
N PHE A 87 -8.22 1.06 -4.94
CA PHE A 87 -8.35 2.19 -5.86
C PHE A 87 -8.54 3.50 -5.08
N ILE A 88 -8.59 4.62 -5.79
CA ILE A 88 -8.83 5.93 -5.19
C ILE A 88 -10.31 6.28 -5.38
N LEU A 89 -11.06 6.41 -4.30
CA LEU A 89 -12.41 6.98 -4.35
C LEU A 89 -12.29 8.46 -4.72
N GLU A 90 -12.73 8.83 -5.92
CA GLU A 90 -12.73 10.22 -6.37
C GLU A 90 -14.03 10.57 -7.11
N LYS A 91 -14.22 11.88 -7.37
CA LYS A 91 -15.41 12.37 -8.08
C LYS A 91 -15.47 11.79 -9.50
N GLY A 92 -16.56 11.09 -9.78
CA GLY A 92 -16.86 10.64 -11.14
C GLY A 92 -17.45 9.25 -11.21
N ASN A 93 -17.42 8.70 -12.42
CA ASN A 93 -17.83 7.33 -12.70
C ASN A 93 -16.56 6.49 -12.81
N MET A 94 -16.49 5.43 -12.03
CA MET A 94 -15.38 4.49 -11.97
C MET A 94 -15.85 3.12 -12.43
N THR A 95 -14.99 2.44 -13.17
CA THR A 95 -15.23 1.07 -13.64
C THR A 95 -14.15 0.16 -13.11
N VAL A 96 -14.55 -0.92 -12.46
CA VAL A 96 -13.66 -1.95 -11.95
C VAL A 96 -13.38 -2.97 -13.06
N ASP A 97 -12.10 -3.19 -13.34
CA ASP A 97 -11.59 -4.28 -14.15
C ASP A 97 -11.09 -5.39 -13.23
N HIS A 98 -11.83 -6.50 -13.20
CA HIS A 98 -11.54 -7.65 -12.36
C HIS A 98 -10.45 -8.56 -12.92
N ASP A 99 -10.06 -8.43 -14.19
CA ASP A 99 -8.98 -9.24 -14.76
C ASP A 99 -7.62 -8.73 -14.31
N VAL A 100 -7.47 -7.40 -14.21
CA VAL A 100 -6.24 -6.73 -13.76
C VAL A 100 -6.32 -6.16 -12.34
N MET A 101 -7.46 -6.33 -11.66
CA MET A 101 -7.72 -5.84 -10.30
C MET A 101 -7.51 -4.33 -10.16
N ALA A 102 -7.90 -3.56 -11.18
CA ALA A 102 -7.69 -2.11 -11.26
C ALA A 102 -9.01 -1.37 -11.53
N VAL A 103 -8.98 -0.04 -11.38
CA VAL A 103 -10.13 0.83 -11.61
C VAL A 103 -9.74 1.91 -12.60
N SER A 104 -10.67 2.30 -13.47
CA SER A 104 -10.49 3.37 -14.47
C SER A 104 -11.72 4.30 -14.52
N GLY A 105 -11.63 5.36 -15.32
CA GLY A 105 -12.72 6.31 -15.60
C GLY A 105 -12.59 7.65 -14.87
N THR A 106 -11.52 7.83 -14.10
CA THR A 106 -11.22 9.06 -13.35
C THR A 106 -9.70 9.24 -13.27
N ALA A 107 -9.23 10.50 -13.16
CA ALA A 107 -7.84 10.84 -13.46
C ALA A 107 -6.80 10.14 -12.56
N LEU A 108 -7.05 10.05 -11.25
CA LEU A 108 -6.12 9.36 -10.34
C LEU A 108 -6.19 7.86 -10.54
N ASN A 109 -7.38 7.30 -10.78
CA ASN A 109 -7.53 5.87 -11.05
C ASN A 109 -6.90 5.45 -12.39
N ASP A 110 -7.01 6.26 -13.44
CA ASP A 110 -6.35 5.98 -14.73
C ASP A 110 -4.81 5.99 -14.58
N SER A 111 -4.29 6.86 -13.71
CA SER A 111 -2.87 6.89 -13.34
C SER A 111 -2.46 5.64 -12.56
N VAL A 112 -3.26 5.23 -11.56
CA VAL A 112 -3.05 4.00 -10.78
C VAL A 112 -3.15 2.76 -11.66
N HIS A 113 -4.09 2.72 -12.61
CA HIS A 113 -4.26 1.61 -13.54
C HIS A 113 -3.03 1.44 -14.42
N THR A 114 -2.52 2.54 -14.99
CA THR A 114 -1.29 2.54 -15.79
C THR A 114 -0.11 2.04 -14.95
N TYR A 115 0.04 2.60 -13.73
CA TYR A 115 1.06 2.18 -12.79
C TYR A 115 0.99 0.69 -12.45
N LEU A 116 -0.19 0.15 -12.11
CA LEU A 116 -0.35 -1.26 -11.77
C LEU A 116 -0.03 -2.17 -12.97
N THR A 117 -0.46 -1.77 -14.18
CA THR A 117 -0.18 -2.53 -15.40
C THR A 117 1.33 -2.66 -15.64
N GLU A 118 2.06 -1.54 -15.56
CA GLU A 118 3.52 -1.52 -15.73
C GLU A 118 4.22 -2.21 -14.57
N MET A 119 3.78 -1.97 -13.34
CA MET A 119 4.29 -2.61 -12.15
C MET A 119 4.18 -4.13 -12.26
N TYR A 120 3.00 -4.69 -12.53
CA TYR A 120 2.82 -6.13 -12.71
C TYR A 120 3.69 -6.70 -13.84
N THR A 121 3.88 -5.95 -14.93
CA THR A 121 4.79 -6.34 -16.01
C THR A 121 6.23 -6.45 -15.51
N LEU A 122 6.73 -5.43 -14.79
CA LEU A 122 8.06 -5.44 -14.19
C LEU A 122 8.22 -6.55 -13.16
N MET A 123 7.21 -6.74 -12.31
CA MET A 123 7.14 -7.80 -11.31
C MET A 123 7.23 -9.19 -11.94
N SER A 124 6.53 -9.41 -13.06
CA SER A 124 6.58 -10.70 -13.79
C SER A 124 7.94 -10.99 -14.42
N ALA A 125 8.73 -9.96 -14.69
CA ALA A 125 10.08 -10.06 -15.25
C ALA A 125 11.18 -10.12 -14.18
N ALA A 126 10.89 -9.71 -12.95
CA ALA A 126 11.83 -9.72 -11.84
C ALA A 126 11.92 -11.12 -11.20
N ALA A 127 13.14 -11.61 -11.03
CA ALA A 127 13.46 -12.90 -10.42
C ALA A 127 14.35 -12.77 -9.16
N THR A 128 14.96 -11.61 -8.94
CA THR A 128 15.88 -11.38 -7.80
C THR A 128 15.47 -10.18 -6.97
N GLU A 129 15.81 -10.19 -5.68
CA GLU A 129 15.62 -9.06 -4.77
C GLU A 129 16.17 -7.76 -5.34
N GLU A 130 17.34 -7.80 -5.99
CA GLU A 130 17.95 -6.61 -6.61
C GLU A 130 17.07 -6.00 -7.71
N GLN A 131 16.42 -6.84 -8.53
CA GLN A 131 15.48 -6.36 -9.55
C GLN A 131 14.22 -5.75 -8.93
N TRP A 132 13.75 -6.30 -7.81
CA TRP A 132 12.65 -5.71 -7.03
C TRP A 132 13.01 -4.34 -6.45
N GLN A 133 14.21 -4.21 -5.87
CA GLN A 133 14.72 -2.92 -5.39
C GLN A 133 14.91 -1.92 -6.55
N GLN A 134 15.43 -2.39 -7.69
CA GLN A 134 15.62 -1.54 -8.86
C GLN A 134 14.29 -1.04 -9.43
N MET A 135 13.25 -1.86 -9.43
CA MET A 135 11.89 -1.43 -9.79
C MET A 135 11.36 -0.35 -8.83
N ALA A 136 11.56 -0.50 -7.52
CA ALA A 136 11.18 0.55 -6.56
C ALA A 136 11.97 1.86 -6.80
N SER A 137 13.25 1.78 -7.10
CA SER A 137 14.11 2.93 -7.42
C SER A 137 13.77 3.60 -8.76
N ASP A 138 13.77 2.84 -9.85
CA ASP A 138 13.78 3.38 -11.21
C ASP A 138 12.36 3.67 -11.71
N PHE A 139 11.36 2.97 -11.17
CA PHE A 139 9.97 3.12 -11.57
C PHE A 139 9.12 3.86 -10.53
N THR A 140 9.15 3.45 -9.25
CA THR A 140 8.26 4.07 -8.23
C THR A 140 8.76 5.43 -7.76
N LEU A 141 10.05 5.59 -7.47
CA LEU A 141 10.58 6.83 -6.88
C LEU A 141 10.33 8.08 -7.76
N PRO A 142 10.47 8.06 -9.10
CA PRO A 142 10.14 9.20 -9.95
C PRO A 142 8.65 9.56 -9.90
N ILE A 143 7.77 8.55 -9.90
CA ILE A 143 6.31 8.73 -9.79
C ILE A 143 5.98 9.40 -8.46
N LEU A 144 6.56 8.92 -7.36
CA LEU A 144 6.35 9.49 -6.04
C LEU A 144 6.84 10.95 -5.97
N LYS A 145 8.01 11.27 -6.55
CA LYS A 145 8.52 12.65 -6.61
C LYS A 145 7.59 13.61 -7.36
N ALA A 146 6.96 13.13 -8.43
CA ALA A 146 6.04 13.93 -9.23
C ALA A 146 4.62 14.06 -8.63
N ASN A 147 4.28 13.20 -7.66
CA ASN A 147 2.92 13.05 -7.14
C ASN A 147 2.86 12.99 -5.61
N ALA A 148 3.84 13.59 -4.93
CA ALA A 148 3.95 13.54 -3.47
C ALA A 148 2.75 14.18 -2.76
N ASP A 149 2.06 15.10 -3.44
CA ASP A 149 0.94 15.90 -2.93
C ASP A 149 -0.44 15.28 -3.20
N ASN A 150 -0.50 14.06 -3.77
CA ASN A 150 -1.78 13.43 -4.10
C ASN A 150 -1.83 11.93 -3.75
N LEU A 151 -3.03 11.35 -3.84
CA LEU A 151 -3.27 9.95 -3.48
C LEU A 151 -2.67 8.96 -4.48
N TYR A 152 -2.33 9.36 -5.71
CA TYR A 152 -1.63 8.49 -6.64
C TYR A 152 -0.21 8.19 -6.14
N GLY A 153 0.54 9.21 -5.69
CA GLY A 153 1.84 8.98 -5.06
C GLY A 153 1.73 8.13 -3.79
N THR A 154 0.71 8.38 -2.96
CA THR A 154 0.45 7.57 -1.75
C THR A 154 0.15 6.11 -2.10
N TYR A 155 -0.69 5.86 -3.09
CA TYR A 155 -1.03 4.51 -3.56
C TYR A 155 0.22 3.80 -4.10
N ALA A 156 0.99 4.47 -4.96
CA ALA A 156 2.20 3.92 -5.56
C ALA A 156 3.22 3.52 -4.47
N LEU A 157 3.45 4.39 -3.48
CA LEU A 157 4.32 4.08 -2.35
C LEU A 157 3.80 2.87 -1.58
N TRP A 158 2.54 2.88 -1.14
CA TRP A 158 1.95 1.76 -0.39
C TRP A 158 2.10 0.44 -1.14
N PHE A 159 1.77 0.42 -2.43
CA PHE A 159 1.87 -0.78 -3.25
C PHE A 159 3.32 -1.27 -3.36
N THR A 160 4.28 -0.37 -3.57
CA THR A 160 5.71 -0.72 -3.66
C THR A 160 6.27 -1.23 -2.34
N LEU A 161 5.86 -0.66 -1.20
CA LEU A 161 6.25 -1.17 0.11
C LEU A 161 5.74 -2.60 0.33
N TRP A 162 4.54 -2.90 -0.15
CA TRP A 162 3.96 -4.24 -0.07
C TRP A 162 4.60 -5.24 -1.05
N ALA A 163 4.77 -4.84 -2.31
CA ALA A 163 5.19 -5.72 -3.41
C ALA A 163 6.71 -5.92 -3.48
N ALA A 164 7.48 -4.84 -3.41
CA ALA A 164 8.93 -4.87 -3.61
C ALA A 164 9.74 -4.91 -2.31
N GLN A 165 9.08 -4.62 -1.17
CA GLN A 165 9.70 -4.56 0.17
C GLN A 165 11.08 -3.88 0.18
N PRO A 166 11.17 -2.61 -0.25
CA PRO A 166 12.44 -1.88 -0.28
C PRO A 166 13.08 -1.83 1.11
N LYS A 167 14.42 -1.89 1.17
CA LYS A 167 15.19 -1.96 2.42
C LYS A 167 16.25 -0.86 2.49
N GLY A 168 16.72 -0.59 3.71
CA GLY A 168 17.83 0.34 3.96
C GLY A 168 17.58 1.73 3.36
N ASP A 169 18.60 2.28 2.71
CA ASP A 169 18.58 3.63 2.16
C ASP A 169 17.46 3.86 1.13
N LEU A 170 17.05 2.82 0.38
CA LEU A 170 15.96 2.99 -0.59
C LEU A 170 14.61 3.19 0.09
N PHE A 171 14.35 2.47 1.17
CA PHE A 171 13.15 2.68 1.98
C PHE A 171 13.11 4.11 2.55
N ASP A 172 14.25 4.56 3.08
CA ASP A 172 14.38 5.91 3.65
C ASP A 172 14.23 7.00 2.57
N GLN A 173 14.75 6.78 1.36
CA GLN A 173 14.57 7.69 0.22
C GLN A 173 13.11 7.80 -0.23
N LEU A 174 12.38 6.68 -0.31
CA LEU A 174 10.96 6.69 -0.64
C LEU A 174 10.16 7.48 0.41
N LEU A 175 10.42 7.26 1.70
CA LEU A 175 9.76 8.02 2.75
C LEU A 175 10.17 9.50 2.79
N ALA A 176 11.42 9.83 2.45
CA ALA A 176 11.86 11.23 2.43
C ALA A 176 11.07 12.09 1.43
N VAL A 177 10.62 11.48 0.32
CA VAL A 177 9.84 12.16 -0.73
C VAL A 177 8.34 12.17 -0.43
N ALA A 178 7.83 11.18 0.30
CA ALA A 178 6.42 11.10 0.62
C ALA A 178 5.93 12.27 1.50
N SER A 179 4.72 12.74 1.23
CA SER A 179 4.02 13.71 2.07
C SER A 179 3.75 13.16 3.47
N GLN A 180 3.43 14.06 4.40
CA GLN A 180 3.05 13.67 5.75
C GLN A 180 1.76 12.83 5.75
N ASP A 181 0.76 13.23 4.95
CA ASP A 181 -0.50 12.46 4.79
C ASP A 181 -0.24 11.03 4.31
N ALA A 182 0.68 10.84 3.35
CA ALA A 182 1.08 9.50 2.90
C ALA A 182 1.77 8.68 4.01
N LYS A 183 2.54 9.32 4.89
CA LYS A 183 3.18 8.65 6.04
C LYS A 183 2.19 8.31 7.15
N ASP A 184 1.15 9.12 7.30
CA ASP A 184 0.09 8.92 8.28
C ASP A 184 -0.99 7.94 7.80
N PHE A 185 -1.03 7.63 6.50
CA PHE A 185 -1.83 6.54 5.95
C PHE A 185 -1.48 5.21 6.66
N ALA A 186 -2.44 4.65 7.38
CA ALA A 186 -2.20 3.55 8.32
C ALA A 186 -1.47 2.33 7.70
N PRO A 187 -1.78 1.90 6.45
CA PRO A 187 -1.01 0.86 5.78
C PRO A 187 0.47 1.19 5.58
N ILE A 188 0.83 2.43 5.24
CA ILE A 188 2.24 2.86 5.12
C ILE A 188 2.88 2.95 6.50
N LYS A 189 2.18 3.52 7.49
CA LYS A 189 2.67 3.61 8.87
C LYS A 189 3.04 2.24 9.46
N ALA A 190 2.29 1.19 9.13
CA ALA A 190 2.62 -0.17 9.53
C ALA A 190 3.97 -0.65 8.95
N PHE A 191 4.31 -0.29 7.71
CA PHE A 191 5.63 -0.58 7.14
C PHE A 191 6.74 0.24 7.79
N VAL A 192 6.49 1.51 8.15
CA VAL A 192 7.45 2.34 8.89
C VAL A 192 7.82 1.69 10.22
N VAL A 193 6.81 1.33 11.04
CA VAL A 193 7.01 0.66 12.33
C VAL A 193 7.77 -0.65 12.17
N ARG A 194 7.41 -1.46 11.16
CA ARG A 194 8.12 -2.71 10.85
C ARG A 194 9.59 -2.44 10.50
N ASN A 195 9.87 -1.45 9.66
CA ASN A 195 11.22 -1.13 9.23
C ASN A 195 12.08 -0.62 10.40
N GLU A 196 11.52 0.19 11.31
CA GLU A 196 12.19 0.62 12.54
C GLU A 196 12.52 -0.58 13.45
N ALA A 197 11.58 -1.52 13.63
CA ALA A 197 11.83 -2.74 14.38
C ALA A 197 12.98 -3.55 13.77
N VAL A 198 12.99 -3.74 12.44
CA VAL A 198 14.08 -4.42 11.72
C VAL A 198 15.42 -3.72 11.95
N LYS A 199 15.47 -2.38 11.82
CA LYS A 199 16.69 -1.58 12.05
C LYS A 199 17.24 -1.73 13.47
N ASN A 200 16.39 -2.00 14.45
CA ASN A 200 16.80 -2.21 15.84
C ASN A 200 17.24 -3.65 16.14
N THR A 201 16.94 -4.62 15.27
CA THR A 201 17.27 -6.05 15.48
C THR A 201 18.33 -6.59 14.50
N VAL A 202 18.97 -5.74 13.70
CA VAL A 202 20.06 -6.20 12.81
C VAL A 202 21.31 -6.60 13.60
N ALA A 203 22.10 -7.53 13.04
CA ALA A 203 23.35 -7.97 13.62
C ALA A 203 24.28 -6.77 13.94
N GLY A 204 24.82 -6.76 15.16
CA GLY A 204 25.63 -5.64 15.67
C GLY A 204 24.85 -4.60 16.48
N LYS A 205 23.51 -4.61 16.49
CA LYS A 205 22.72 -3.89 17.48
C LYS A 205 22.69 -4.66 18.81
N MET A 206 22.67 -3.93 19.92
CA MET A 206 22.39 -4.50 21.24
C MET A 206 21.00 -5.13 21.23
N PHE A 207 20.84 -6.24 21.95
CA PHE A 207 19.53 -6.85 22.17
C PHE A 207 18.62 -5.91 22.96
N THR A 208 17.31 -6.03 22.75
CA THR A 208 16.31 -5.40 23.62
C THR A 208 16.22 -6.21 24.90
N ASP A 209 16.58 -5.60 26.03
CA ASP A 209 16.46 -6.26 27.34
C ASP A 209 15.00 -6.36 27.77
N PHE A 210 14.67 -7.45 28.47
CA PHE A 210 13.36 -7.68 29.05
C PHE A 210 13.49 -8.40 30.37
N THR A 211 12.46 -8.30 31.22
CA THR A 211 12.43 -8.92 32.54
C THR A 211 11.32 -9.97 32.58
N ILE A 212 11.65 -11.18 33.05
CA ILE A 212 10.69 -12.23 33.37
C ILE A 212 10.49 -12.22 34.89
N PRO A 213 9.31 -11.80 35.39
CA PRO A 213 9.02 -11.82 36.81
C PRO A 213 9.10 -13.24 37.37
N GLY A 214 9.88 -13.42 38.44
CA GLY A 214 10.12 -14.75 39.03
C GLY A 214 10.77 -15.76 38.07
N GLY A 215 11.50 -15.30 37.05
CA GLY A 215 12.11 -16.16 36.03
C GLY A 215 13.32 -16.98 36.51
N ASN A 216 13.90 -16.63 37.67
CA ASN A 216 15.01 -17.40 38.26
C ASN A 216 14.48 -18.53 39.15
N LEU A 217 15.31 -19.56 39.37
CA LEU A 217 14.97 -20.72 40.22
C LEU A 217 14.69 -20.35 41.69
N ASP A 218 15.22 -19.22 42.16
CA ASP A 218 14.99 -18.69 43.50
C ASP A 218 13.74 -17.79 43.59
N GLY A 219 12.98 -17.65 42.49
CA GLY A 219 11.80 -16.81 42.39
C GLY A 219 12.09 -15.32 42.22
N SER A 220 13.35 -14.92 42.02
CA SER A 220 13.69 -13.55 41.65
C SER A 220 13.48 -13.28 40.16
N ASP A 221 13.39 -12.00 39.79
CA ASP A 221 13.24 -11.57 38.41
C ASP A 221 14.50 -11.88 37.59
N ALA A 222 14.32 -12.41 36.38
CA ALA A 222 15.40 -12.70 35.45
C ALA A 222 15.41 -11.67 34.32
N LYS A 223 16.56 -11.06 34.01
CA LYS A 223 16.73 -10.20 32.83
C LYS A 223 17.51 -10.91 31.74
N LEU A 224 17.20 -10.63 30.47
CA LEU A 224 17.99 -11.16 29.37
C LEU A 224 19.47 -10.71 29.47
N SER A 225 19.70 -9.49 29.93
CA SER A 225 21.05 -8.93 30.17
C SER A 225 21.87 -9.63 31.25
N ASP A 226 21.23 -10.43 32.12
CA ASP A 226 21.95 -11.26 33.09
C ASP A 226 22.73 -12.39 32.39
N TYR A 227 22.25 -12.84 31.22
CA TYR A 227 22.78 -13.98 30.48
C TYR A 227 23.57 -13.56 29.23
N VAL A 228 23.15 -12.49 28.54
CA VAL A 228 23.78 -12.06 27.27
C VAL A 228 25.11 -11.34 27.51
N GLY A 229 26.07 -11.52 26.60
CA GLY A 229 27.37 -10.84 26.65
C GLY A 229 28.38 -11.43 27.65
N LYS A 230 28.08 -12.58 28.26
CA LYS A 230 28.95 -13.28 29.23
C LYS A 230 29.83 -14.37 28.59
N GLY A 231 30.17 -14.23 27.31
CA GLY A 231 31.10 -15.10 26.58
C GLY A 231 30.54 -16.47 26.14
N LYS A 232 29.24 -16.71 26.31
CA LYS A 232 28.55 -17.91 25.81
C LYS A 232 27.40 -17.51 24.89
N TYR A 233 27.06 -18.39 23.96
CA TYR A 233 25.83 -18.26 23.17
C TYR A 233 24.63 -18.51 24.07
N ILE A 234 23.60 -17.67 23.92
CA ILE A 234 22.32 -17.78 24.61
C ILE A 234 21.26 -18.11 23.57
N LEU A 235 20.49 -19.16 23.82
CA LEU A 235 19.28 -19.48 23.07
C LEU A 235 18.10 -18.98 23.91
N VAL A 236 17.21 -18.22 23.28
CA VAL A 236 15.95 -17.76 23.88
C VAL A 236 14.83 -18.49 23.14
N ASP A 237 13.98 -19.19 23.89
CA ASP A 237 12.81 -19.94 23.42
C ASP A 237 11.61 -19.61 24.32
#